data_AF-A0A844Y2E0-F1
#
_entry.id   AF-A0A844Y2E0-F1
#
_cell.length_a   1.000
_cell.length_b   1.000
_cell.length_c   1.000
_cell.angle_alpha   90.00
_cell.angle_beta   90.00
_cell.angle_gamma   90.00
#
_symmetry.space_group_name_H-M   'P 1'
#
loop_
_entity.id
_entity.type
_entity.pdbx_description
1 polymer ?
#
loop_
_entity_poly.entity_id
_entity_poly.type
_entity_poly.pdbx_seq_one_letter_code
_entity_poly.pdbx_strand_id
1 'polypeptide(L)'
;MRAALLLAALLAACAPTAEEPATEPSPAAVEEWVVPASIVGEYRVAGIDGEPLETDFGIALSITEETIGYEPRCLGFAWTYSLEDGRVETRRDPAYGPQPAPGGGTVTCLPAVSPQHRALAVAIDAAEEVRRTPANAVELRGGGHSVTLFSQ
;
A
#
# COMPACT_ATOMS: atom_id res chain seq x y z
N MET A 1 91.02 -4.83 -2.40
CA MET A 1 91.18 -4.90 -0.93
C MET A 1 89.79 -4.76 -0.30
N ARG A 2 89.41 -5.73 0.54
CA ARG A 2 88.55 -5.64 1.75
C ARG A 2 87.25 -4.83 1.66
N ALA A 3 86.09 -5.50 1.66
CA ALA A 3 85.25 -5.80 2.86
C ALA A 3 84.33 -4.59 3.20
N ALA A 4 83.05 -4.68 3.56
CA ALA A 4 82.26 -5.76 4.15
C ALA A 4 80.79 -5.26 4.33
N LEU A 5 79.81 -6.18 4.22
CA LEU A 5 78.56 -6.32 5.04
C LEU A 5 77.49 -5.19 4.96
N LEU A 6 76.15 -5.38 4.98
CA LEU A 6 75.20 -6.46 5.33
C LEU A 6 73.75 -6.03 4.95
N LEU A 7 72.84 -7.03 4.81
CA LEU A 7 71.37 -7.04 5.08
C LEU A 7 70.46 -6.10 4.24
N ALA A 8 69.21 -6.41 3.87
CA ALA A 8 68.19 -7.44 4.10
C ALA A 8 67.17 -7.26 2.92
N ALA A 9 66.16 -8.04 2.61
CA ALA A 9 65.38 -9.05 3.31
C ALA A 9 64.69 -9.92 2.22
N LEU A 10 64.52 -11.21 2.51
CA LEU A 10 63.62 -12.10 1.77
C LEU A 10 62.17 -11.75 2.11
N LEU A 11 61.37 -11.39 1.10
CA LEU A 11 59.91 -11.43 1.18
C LEU A 11 59.42 -12.58 0.30
N ALA A 12 59.25 -13.73 0.96
CA ALA A 12 58.31 -14.74 0.52
C ALA A 12 56.88 -14.17 0.68
N ALA A 13 56.11 -14.15 -0.39
CA ALA A 13 54.67 -14.03 -0.32
C ALA A 13 54.04 -14.89 -1.42
N CYS A 14 53.90 -16.19 -1.12
CA CYS A 14 52.83 -16.99 -1.70
C CYS A 14 51.51 -16.33 -1.29
N ALA A 15 50.87 -15.62 -2.21
CA ALA A 15 49.46 -15.30 -2.05
C ALA A 15 48.64 -16.53 -2.44
N PRO A 16 47.72 -17.01 -1.59
CA PRO A 16 46.73 -17.98 -2.03
C PRO A 16 45.78 -17.28 -3.01
N THR A 17 45.56 -17.88 -4.16
CA THR A 17 44.41 -17.58 -5.01
C THR A 17 43.16 -17.84 -4.17
N ALA A 18 42.50 -16.77 -3.73
CA ALA A 18 41.17 -16.85 -3.18
C ALA A 18 40.24 -17.21 -4.35
N GLU A 19 39.78 -18.45 -4.35
CA GLU A 19 38.70 -18.90 -5.21
C GLU A 19 37.44 -18.13 -4.77
N GLU A 20 37.00 -17.22 -5.63
CA GLU A 20 35.79 -16.43 -5.44
C GLU A 20 34.62 -17.43 -5.37
N PRO A 21 33.89 -17.56 -4.24
CA PRO A 21 32.77 -18.46 -4.18
C PRO A 21 31.74 -17.98 -5.19
N ALA A 22 31.43 -18.83 -6.17
CA ALA A 22 30.37 -18.60 -7.12
C ALA A 22 29.11 -18.23 -6.34
N THR A 23 28.72 -16.96 -6.43
CA THR A 23 27.44 -16.50 -5.90
C THR A 23 26.38 -17.16 -6.75
N GLU A 24 25.82 -18.26 -6.24
CA GLU A 24 24.59 -18.80 -6.79
C GLU A 24 23.56 -17.66 -6.81
N PRO A 25 22.87 -17.41 -7.94
CA PRO A 25 21.82 -16.42 -7.97
C PRO A 25 20.75 -16.86 -6.97
N SER A 26 20.68 -16.16 -5.84
CA SER A 26 19.56 -16.27 -4.91
C SER A 26 18.29 -16.09 -5.72
N PRO A 27 17.35 -17.05 -5.72
CA PRO A 27 16.10 -16.86 -6.43
C PRO A 27 15.49 -15.58 -5.90
N ALA A 28 15.28 -14.59 -6.78
CA ALA A 28 14.65 -13.34 -6.43
C ALA A 28 13.41 -13.68 -5.59
N ALA A 29 13.39 -13.21 -4.34
CA ALA A 29 12.28 -13.44 -3.44
C ALA A 29 11.02 -13.01 -4.19
N VAL A 30 10.18 -13.98 -4.54
CA VAL A 30 8.88 -13.71 -5.14
C VAL A 30 8.14 -12.99 -4.03
N GLU A 31 7.97 -11.67 -4.16
CA GLU A 31 7.26 -10.88 -3.18
C GLU A 31 5.86 -11.48 -3.01
N GLU A 32 5.64 -12.15 -1.87
CA GLU A 32 4.47 -12.98 -1.67
C GLU A 32 3.30 -12.09 -1.24
N TRP A 33 2.29 -12.02 -2.10
CA TRP A 33 1.05 -11.29 -1.84
C TRP A 33 0.12 -12.20 -1.06
N VAL A 34 -0.32 -11.74 0.11
CA VAL A 34 -1.16 -12.54 1.00
C VAL A 34 -2.60 -12.07 0.92
N VAL A 35 -3.56 -13.00 0.83
CA VAL A 35 -4.98 -12.68 0.95
C VAL A 35 -5.33 -12.48 2.42
N PRO A 36 -5.77 -11.29 2.87
CA PRO A 36 -6.14 -11.07 4.25
C PRO A 36 -7.49 -11.72 4.58
N ALA A 37 -7.58 -12.34 5.76
CA ALA A 37 -8.85 -12.85 6.29
C ALA A 37 -9.82 -11.72 6.70
N SER A 38 -9.29 -10.53 6.99
CA SER A 38 -10.06 -9.34 7.33
C SER A 38 -9.28 -8.07 7.01
N ILE A 39 -10.00 -7.00 6.68
CA ILE A 39 -9.49 -5.64 6.49
C ILE A 39 -10.07 -4.65 7.48
N VAL A 40 -10.74 -5.11 8.54
CA VAL A 40 -11.24 -4.24 9.61
C VAL A 40 -10.08 -3.48 10.26
N GLY A 41 -10.27 -2.18 10.49
CA GLY A 41 -9.31 -1.32 11.14
C GLY A 41 -9.39 0.14 10.71
N GLU A 42 -8.50 0.93 11.28
CA GLU A 42 -8.30 2.33 10.91
C GLU A 42 -7.03 2.44 10.07
N TYR A 43 -7.11 3.19 8.97
CA TYR A 43 -6.07 3.23 7.96
C TYR A 43 -5.78 4.65 7.51
N ARG A 44 -4.51 4.91 7.21
CA ARG A 44 -4.11 6.05 6.39
C ARG A 44 -4.04 5.62 4.94
N VAL A 45 -4.64 6.41 4.05
CA VAL A 45 -4.43 6.28 2.60
C VAL A 45 -3.00 6.69 2.28
N ALA A 46 -2.23 5.74 1.76
CA ALA A 46 -0.82 5.91 1.45
C ALA A 46 -0.59 6.25 -0.02
N GLY A 47 -1.43 5.73 -0.92
CA GLY A 47 -1.33 5.96 -2.35
C GLY A 47 -2.59 5.54 -3.08
N ILE A 48 -2.75 6.09 -4.29
CA ILE A 48 -3.88 5.85 -5.20
C ILE A 48 -3.30 5.61 -6.59
N ASP A 49 -3.73 4.54 -7.26
CA ASP A 49 -3.29 4.15 -8.61
C ASP A 49 -1.76 4.02 -8.74
N GLY A 50 -1.11 3.57 -7.67
CA GLY A 50 0.35 3.41 -7.59
C GLY A 50 1.13 4.69 -7.27
N GLU A 51 0.47 5.85 -7.24
CA GLU A 51 1.10 7.12 -6.87
C GLU A 51 0.96 7.39 -5.37
N PRO A 52 2.04 7.79 -4.68
CA PRO A 52 1.95 8.20 -3.27
C PRO A 52 1.00 9.37 -3.08
N LEU A 53 0.24 9.36 -1.97
CA LEU A 53 -0.64 10.46 -1.60
C LEU A 53 0.18 11.59 -0.95
N GLU A 54 0.76 12.44 -1.79
CA GLU A 54 1.53 13.62 -1.38
C GLU A 54 0.63 14.87 -1.34
N THR A 55 -0.09 15.04 -0.23
CA THR A 55 -0.94 16.20 0.04
C THR A 55 -0.59 16.86 1.38
N ASP A 56 -0.99 18.13 1.55
CA ASP A 56 -0.87 18.88 2.80
C ASP A 56 -1.83 18.39 3.91
N PHE A 57 -2.77 17.52 3.55
CA PHE A 57 -3.65 16.79 4.46
C PHE A 57 -3.50 15.27 4.27
N GLY A 58 -3.95 14.48 5.23
CA GLY A 58 -4.09 13.02 5.10
C GLY A 58 -5.55 12.64 4.94
N ILE A 59 -5.80 11.47 4.32
CA ILE A 59 -7.13 10.84 4.30
C ILE A 59 -7.05 9.60 5.19
N ALA A 60 -7.91 9.54 6.21
CA ALA A 60 -8.05 8.40 7.10
C ALA A 60 -9.32 7.61 6.72
N LEU A 61 -9.19 6.30 6.53
CA LEU A 61 -10.29 5.38 6.26
C LEU A 61 -10.55 4.53 7.49
N SER A 62 -11.81 4.45 7.87
CA SER A 62 -12.33 3.52 8.86
C SER A 62 -13.00 2.37 8.13
N ILE A 63 -12.57 1.14 8.43
CA ILE A 63 -13.15 -0.09 7.89
C ILE A 63 -13.69 -0.91 9.06
N THR A 64 -15.00 -1.08 9.11
CA THR A 64 -15.70 -1.95 10.06
C THR A 64 -15.99 -3.29 9.39
N GLU A 65 -16.69 -4.21 10.06
CA GLU A 65 -17.07 -5.50 9.45
C GLU A 65 -17.97 -5.34 8.21
N GLU A 66 -18.72 -4.24 8.11
CA GLU A 66 -19.75 -4.05 7.08
C GLU A 66 -19.51 -2.85 6.18
N THR A 67 -18.71 -1.88 6.64
CA THR A 67 -18.58 -0.58 5.97
C THR A 67 -17.14 -0.13 5.83
N ILE A 68 -16.87 0.56 4.72
CA ILE A 68 -15.67 1.35 4.46
C ILE A 68 -16.11 2.81 4.40
N GLY A 69 -15.37 3.73 5.02
CA GLY A 69 -15.67 5.15 4.88
C GLY A 69 -14.66 6.06 5.55
N TYR A 70 -14.88 7.36 5.42
CA TYR A 70 -14.09 8.37 6.12
C TYR A 70 -14.96 9.55 6.57
N GLU A 71 -14.47 10.30 7.55
CA GLU A 71 -15.17 11.47 8.07
C GLU A 71 -14.77 12.76 7.31
N PRO A 72 -15.71 13.69 7.08
CA PRO A 72 -17.13 13.57 7.42
C PRO A 72 -17.91 12.71 6.39
N ARG A 73 -18.73 11.76 6.86
CA ARG A 73 -19.52 10.87 5.97
C ARG A 73 -20.43 11.61 4.99
N CYS A 74 -20.85 12.83 5.32
CA CYS A 74 -21.66 13.66 4.43
C CYS A 74 -20.97 14.00 3.09
N LEU A 75 -19.66 13.72 2.93
CA LEU A 75 -18.97 13.90 1.65
C LEU A 75 -19.38 12.84 0.62
N GLY A 76 -20.16 11.82 1.03
CA GLY A 76 -20.69 10.80 0.11
C GLY A 76 -19.76 9.63 -0.13
N PHE A 77 -18.87 9.37 0.82
CA PHE A 77 -17.82 8.36 0.72
C PHE A 77 -17.94 7.36 1.86
N ALA A 78 -19.05 6.65 1.81
CA ALA A 78 -19.33 5.49 2.64
C ALA A 78 -19.80 4.37 1.71
N TRP A 79 -19.26 3.17 1.94
CA TRP A 79 -19.59 1.96 1.20
C TRP A 79 -20.00 0.88 2.18
N THR A 80 -20.99 0.08 1.80
CA THR A 80 -21.07 -1.29 2.30
C THR A 80 -20.15 -2.17 1.47
N TYR A 81 -19.63 -3.23 2.08
CA TYR A 81 -18.79 -4.18 1.35
C TYR A 81 -18.97 -5.62 1.82
N SER A 82 -18.57 -6.57 0.98
CA SER A 82 -18.32 -7.96 1.34
C SER A 82 -16.88 -8.33 0.98
N LEU A 83 -16.29 -9.26 1.73
CA LEU A 83 -14.96 -9.81 1.48
C LEU A 83 -15.01 -11.33 1.56
N GLU A 84 -14.70 -12.00 0.46
CA GLU A 84 -14.68 -13.47 0.37
C GLU A 84 -13.44 -13.91 -0.43
N ASP A 85 -12.55 -14.68 0.20
CA ASP A 85 -11.33 -15.21 -0.43
C ASP A 85 -10.50 -14.15 -1.19
N GLY A 86 -10.42 -12.95 -0.63
CA GLY A 86 -9.68 -11.82 -1.22
C GLY A 86 -10.42 -11.08 -2.32
N ARG A 87 -11.64 -11.49 -2.68
CA ARG A 87 -12.53 -10.70 -3.53
C ARG A 87 -13.32 -9.72 -2.68
N VAL A 88 -13.38 -8.47 -3.12
CA VAL A 88 -14.20 -7.44 -2.48
C VAL A 88 -15.26 -6.95 -3.45
N GLU A 89 -16.47 -6.79 -2.95
CA GLU A 89 -17.52 -6.04 -3.66
C GLU A 89 -17.90 -4.84 -2.82
N THR A 90 -17.89 -3.65 -3.41
CA THR A 90 -18.29 -2.41 -2.73
C THR A 90 -19.59 -1.87 -3.31
N ARG A 91 -20.39 -1.23 -2.46
CA ARG A 91 -21.61 -0.52 -2.87
C ARG A 91 -21.72 0.77 -2.09
N ARG A 92 -21.87 1.90 -2.78
CA ARG A 92 -22.08 3.20 -2.13
C ARG A 92 -23.35 3.16 -1.26
N ASP A 93 -23.23 3.66 -0.04
CA ASP A 93 -24.36 3.83 0.86
C ASP A 93 -25.26 4.98 0.36
N PRO A 94 -26.52 4.71 -0.02
CA PRO A 94 -27.42 5.72 -0.57
C PRO A 94 -27.85 6.79 0.46
N ALA A 95 -27.59 6.58 1.75
CA ALA A 95 -27.85 7.59 2.78
C ALA A 95 -26.86 8.78 2.72
N TYR A 96 -25.74 8.64 2.01
CA TYR A 96 -24.68 9.64 1.94
C TYR A 96 -24.36 10.04 0.49
N GLY A 97 -24.02 11.32 0.28
CA GLY A 97 -23.59 11.86 -1.02
C GLY A 97 -24.67 12.64 -1.77
N PRO A 98 -24.44 12.95 -3.07
CA PRO A 98 -25.35 13.79 -3.84
C PRO A 98 -26.65 13.08 -4.24
N GLN A 99 -26.75 11.76 -4.05
CA GLN A 99 -27.98 11.03 -4.32
C GLN A 99 -29.02 11.33 -3.23
N PRO A 100 -30.31 11.42 -3.59
CA PRO A 100 -31.37 11.59 -2.59
C PRO A 100 -31.42 10.37 -1.66
N ALA A 101 -31.30 10.60 -0.36
CA ALA A 101 -31.51 9.55 0.63
C ALA A 101 -32.98 9.08 0.60
N PRO A 102 -33.29 7.86 1.05
CA PRO A 102 -34.67 7.41 1.27
C PRO A 102 -35.39 8.37 2.22
N GLY A 103 -36.29 9.21 1.70
CA GLY A 103 -36.90 10.33 2.42
C GLY A 103 -36.72 11.71 1.76
N GLY A 104 -35.97 11.79 0.65
CA GLY A 104 -35.94 12.96 -0.23
C GLY A 104 -34.95 14.06 0.16
N GLY A 105 -34.17 13.87 1.23
CA GLY A 105 -33.09 14.78 1.62
C GLY A 105 -31.76 14.40 0.97
N THR A 106 -30.96 15.38 0.57
CA THR A 106 -29.53 15.19 0.24
C THR A 106 -28.71 15.69 1.40
N VAL A 107 -27.88 14.83 1.99
CA VAL A 107 -26.92 15.26 3.03
C VAL A 107 -25.72 15.85 2.30
N THR A 108 -25.57 17.18 2.36
CA THR A 108 -24.41 17.88 1.75
C THR A 108 -23.51 18.43 2.85
N CYS A 109 -22.20 18.22 2.73
CA CYS A 109 -21.25 18.96 3.56
C CYS A 109 -20.94 20.34 2.97
N LEU A 110 -20.57 21.30 3.82
CA LEU A 110 -19.93 22.55 3.43
C LEU A 110 -18.51 22.38 2.81
N PRO A 111 -17.62 21.52 3.34
CA PRO A 111 -16.29 21.31 2.74
C PRO A 111 -16.36 20.78 1.32
N ALA A 112 -15.49 21.33 0.46
CA ALA A 112 -15.33 20.90 -0.92
C ALA A 112 -14.60 19.54 -0.98
N VAL A 113 -15.10 18.65 -1.82
CA VAL A 113 -14.42 17.39 -2.16
C VAL A 113 -13.18 17.72 -3.01
N SER A 114 -11.99 17.34 -2.54
CA SER A 114 -10.76 17.52 -3.32
C SER A 114 -10.64 16.51 -4.47
N PRO A 115 -9.74 16.72 -5.46
CA PRO A 115 -9.47 15.71 -6.49
C PRO A 115 -9.03 14.36 -5.92
N GLN A 116 -8.24 14.34 -4.85
CA GLN A 116 -7.75 13.12 -4.21
C GLN A 116 -8.88 12.34 -3.54
N HIS A 117 -9.83 13.02 -2.89
CA HIS A 117 -11.03 12.38 -2.36
C HIS A 117 -11.87 11.72 -3.46
N ARG A 118 -11.99 12.35 -4.64
CA ARG A 118 -12.67 11.74 -5.79
C ARG A 118 -11.90 10.55 -6.35
N ALA A 119 -10.59 10.67 -6.50
CA ALA A 119 -9.74 9.58 -7.01
C ALA A 119 -9.81 8.35 -6.11
N LEU A 120 -9.70 8.54 -4.79
CA LEU A 120 -9.87 7.48 -3.79
C LEU A 120 -11.22 6.79 -3.96
N ALA A 121 -12.28 7.58 -4.11
CA ALA A 121 -13.63 7.06 -4.21
C ALA A 121 -13.87 6.26 -5.50
N VAL A 122 -13.29 6.68 -6.62
CA VAL A 122 -13.31 5.92 -7.88
C VAL A 122 -12.57 4.60 -7.71
N ALA A 123 -11.42 4.61 -7.04
CA ALA A 123 -10.63 3.41 -6.82
C ALA A 123 -11.35 2.40 -5.89
N ILE A 124 -12.05 2.86 -4.85
CA ILE A 124 -12.87 2.01 -3.98
C ILE A 124 -14.12 1.49 -4.71
N ASP A 125 -14.78 2.31 -5.53
CA ASP A 125 -15.92 1.86 -6.37
C ASP A 125 -15.52 0.75 -7.35
N ALA A 126 -14.28 0.79 -7.84
CA ALA A 126 -13.75 -0.17 -8.80
C ALA A 126 -13.07 -1.38 -8.14
N ALA A 127 -12.96 -1.43 -6.80
CA ALA A 127 -12.24 -2.49 -6.12
C ALA A 127 -12.94 -3.84 -6.28
N GLU A 128 -12.15 -4.84 -6.67
CA GLU A 128 -12.57 -6.24 -6.91
C GLU A 128 -11.73 -7.23 -6.10
N GLU A 129 -10.50 -6.84 -5.73
CA GLU A 129 -9.54 -7.68 -5.02
C GLU A 129 -8.87 -6.93 -3.86
N VAL A 130 -8.49 -7.70 -2.84
CA VAL A 130 -7.79 -7.25 -1.64
C VAL A 130 -6.59 -8.12 -1.38
N ARG A 131 -5.43 -7.49 -1.12
CA ARG A 131 -4.20 -8.19 -0.76
C ARG A 131 -3.45 -7.47 0.34
N ARG A 132 -2.55 -8.17 1.00
CA ARG A 132 -1.47 -7.60 1.83
C ARG A 132 -0.21 -7.54 1.00
N THR A 133 0.41 -6.37 0.95
CA THR A 133 1.73 -6.19 0.33
C THR A 133 2.83 -6.74 1.26
N PRO A 134 4.05 -6.95 0.77
CA PRO A 134 5.20 -7.32 1.62
C PRO A 134 5.49 -6.30 2.73
N ALA A 135 5.13 -5.03 2.51
CA ALA A 135 5.20 -3.97 3.51
C ALA A 135 4.06 -4.01 4.52
N ASN A 136 3.23 -5.06 4.52
CA ASN A 136 2.02 -5.24 5.33
C ASN A 136 0.90 -4.20 5.09
N ALA A 137 0.95 -3.45 3.99
CA ALA A 137 -0.15 -2.58 3.59
C ALA A 137 -1.34 -3.41 3.10
N VAL A 138 -2.57 -2.94 3.32
CA VAL A 138 -3.73 -3.44 2.56
C VAL A 138 -3.73 -2.75 1.21
N GLU A 139 -3.83 -3.51 0.13
CA GLU A 139 -4.04 -3.00 -1.21
C GLU A 139 -5.41 -3.44 -1.72
N LEU A 140 -6.27 -2.48 -2.07
CA LEU A 140 -7.51 -2.69 -2.82
C LEU A 140 -7.22 -2.45 -4.30
N ARG A 141 -7.69 -3.31 -5.20
CA ARG A 141 -7.49 -3.16 -6.66
C ARG A 141 -8.71 -3.62 -7.45
N GLY A 142 -8.90 -3.06 -8.62
CA GLY A 142 -9.91 -3.50 -9.58
C GLY A 142 -10.22 -2.41 -10.60
N GLY A 143 -10.83 -2.74 -11.73
CA GLY A 143 -11.17 -1.76 -12.78
C GLY A 143 -10.02 -0.87 -13.28
N GLY A 144 -8.76 -1.28 -13.13
CA GLY A 144 -7.58 -0.47 -13.47
C GLY A 144 -7.13 0.51 -12.39
N HIS A 145 -7.77 0.50 -11.22
CA HIS A 145 -7.45 1.36 -10.08
C HIS A 145 -6.83 0.58 -8.91
N SER A 146 -6.15 1.30 -8.02
CA SER A 146 -5.67 0.75 -6.75
C SER A 146 -5.67 1.77 -5.59
N VAL A 147 -5.76 1.26 -4.37
CA VAL A 147 -5.58 2.04 -3.14
C VAL A 147 -4.67 1.28 -2.19
N THR A 148 -3.61 1.93 -1.71
CA THR A 148 -2.71 1.38 -0.70
C THR A 148 -3.01 2.00 0.66
N LEU A 149 -3.17 1.16 1.68
CA LEU A 149 -3.60 1.53 3.02
C LEU A 149 -2.60 1.01 4.06
N PHE A 150 -2.13 1.90 4.94
CA PHE A 150 -1.37 1.51 6.13
C PHE A 150 -2.22 1.67 7.38
N SER A 151 -2.24 0.64 8.24
CA SER A 151 -2.94 0.70 9.52
C SER A 151 -2.39 1.83 10.38
N GLN A 152 -3.27 2.53 11.11
CA GLN A 152 -2.91 3.54 12.10
C GLN A 152 -2.96 3.03 13.53
#